data_AF-A0A946NLC5-F1
#
_entry.id   AF-A0A946NLC5-F1
#
_cell.length_a   1.000
_cell.length_b   1.000
_cell.length_c   1.000
_cell.angle_alpha   90.00
_cell.angle_beta   90.00
_cell.angle_gamma   90.00
#
_symmetry.space_group_name_H-M   'P 1'
#
loop_
_entity.id
_entity.type
_entity.pdbx_description
1 polymer ?
#
loop_
_entity_poly.entity_id
_entity_poly.type
_entity_poly.pdbx_seq_one_letter_code
_entity_poly.pdbx_strand_id
1 'polypeptide(L)'
;MKTLSIQKKVYGAIAILSLLVVVAGAVIDHYSAKIAKDVLVVDALGRQRMLTQAMGKAAFGYAMAKGRLKAIQRQTKSLDSYITNMRGAYTKSVIKIAKTIKLPISMDPEGEAHPAVPFPATFTRVVNEKFGQGSDFSVDIIAEKPVNPAQSLKTDLDREANEYLKGNPNKVFTKTFEENGKLFVGMYTADIATVPACANCHTQRMGIPFKVGDMLGIRRYKTVFSDDIAVGKAELNAQLNEYETANKIFSQTLQAAKSGGKYPAGLSMNKMKSLEVIENTLIQKKISQIEMKFQEFSQSVKSLVNSEINSGQYRKAQINILNQSNELRGLSNDLVHIYEDDVAGDNRSKMNWANTGSGIMALIIQIGIALFLTKVVIRPIQRTSAVLSHTAQGNLRQERLPVTSNDEVGVLSQSCNTLVDGLQNFIRHSEEILAGKSGQTEFGLKGEFESSLERMVHQAEEKRLAEERTRQQAAELKEKEHREAKELLERQERERRETLERQEQDRKAAQELQSN
;
A
#
# COMPACT_ATOMS: atom_id res chain seq x y z
N MET A 1 11.16 45.37 -4.86
CA MET A 1 11.16 44.67 -6.16
C MET A 1 11.60 45.53 -7.36
N LYS A 2 11.41 46.86 -7.35
CA LYS A 2 11.85 47.75 -8.45
C LYS A 2 13.38 47.88 -8.63
N THR A 3 14.15 47.41 -7.66
CA THR A 3 15.62 47.46 -7.63
C THR A 3 16.28 46.09 -7.83
N LEU A 4 15.49 45.02 -8.00
CA LEU A 4 16.03 43.68 -8.21
C LEU A 4 16.42 43.50 -9.67
N SER A 5 17.60 42.93 -9.92
CA SER A 5 18.03 42.57 -11.27
C SER A 5 17.10 41.57 -11.93
N ILE A 6 17.06 41.57 -13.27
CA ILE A 6 16.34 40.55 -14.06
C ILE A 6 16.72 39.14 -13.60
N GLN A 7 18.01 38.88 -13.39
CA GLN A 7 18.51 37.58 -12.93
C GLN A 7 17.92 37.19 -11.57
N LYS A 8 17.90 38.11 -10.59
CA LYS A 8 17.31 37.85 -9.27
C LYS A 8 15.79 37.63 -9.35
N LYS A 9 15.08 38.30 -10.26
CA LYS A 9 13.64 38.10 -10.49
C LYS A 9 13.36 36.70 -11.06
N VAL A 10 14.12 36.27 -12.05
CA VAL A 10 13.99 34.94 -12.67
C VAL A 10 14.37 33.84 -11.68
N TYR A 11 15.51 33.97 -10.99
CA TYR A 11 15.89 33.00 -9.95
C TYR A 11 14.91 32.97 -8.79
N GLY A 12 14.33 34.10 -8.38
CA GLY A 12 13.27 34.12 -7.38
C GLY A 12 12.03 33.35 -7.83
N ALA A 13 11.61 33.51 -9.09
CA ALA A 13 10.48 32.77 -9.64
C ALA A 13 10.75 31.24 -9.71
N ILE A 14 11.94 30.85 -10.15
CA ILE A 14 12.37 29.44 -10.18
C ILE A 14 12.44 28.89 -8.75
N ALA A 15 13.03 29.64 -7.80
CA ALA A 15 13.14 29.22 -6.41
C ALA A 15 11.78 28.97 -5.76
N ILE A 16 10.76 29.80 -6.06
CA ILE A 16 9.38 29.60 -5.58
C ILE A 16 8.81 28.28 -6.11
N LEU A 17 8.97 28.00 -7.40
CA LEU A 17 8.51 26.73 -7.99
C LEU A 17 9.27 25.53 -7.42
N SER A 18 10.59 25.62 -7.30
CA SER A 18 11.41 24.56 -6.71
C SER A 18 11.02 24.28 -5.26
N LEU A 19 10.76 25.32 -4.47
CA LEU A 19 10.30 25.18 -3.08
C LEU A 19 8.93 24.47 -3.03
N LEU A 20 7.99 24.84 -3.90
CA LEU A 20 6.69 24.17 -3.98
C LEU A 20 6.85 22.68 -4.29
N VAL A 21 7.71 22.33 -5.26
CA VAL A 21 7.96 20.93 -5.64
C VAL A 21 8.51 20.12 -4.48
N VAL A 22 9.48 20.67 -3.72
CA VAL A 22 10.05 20.00 -2.56
C VAL A 22 9.00 19.79 -1.46
N VAL A 23 8.20 20.81 -1.15
CA VAL A 23 7.13 20.71 -0.14
C VAL A 23 6.06 19.72 -0.55
N ALA A 24 5.60 19.78 -1.80
CA ALA A 24 4.61 18.83 -2.34
C ALA A 24 5.14 17.40 -2.31
N GLY A 25 6.40 17.20 -2.73
CA GLY A 25 7.08 15.91 -2.67
C GLY A 25 7.13 15.34 -1.25
N ALA A 26 7.50 16.15 -0.25
CA ALA A 26 7.55 15.72 1.14
C ALA A 26 6.17 15.31 1.69
N VAL A 27 5.11 16.06 1.34
CA VAL A 27 3.74 15.72 1.74
C VAL A 27 3.27 14.42 1.07
N ILE A 28 3.53 14.26 -0.22
CA ILE A 28 3.16 13.04 -0.96
C ILE A 28 3.91 11.83 -0.39
N ASP A 29 5.21 11.95 -0.13
CA ASP A 29 6.02 10.87 0.45
C ASP A 29 5.52 10.46 1.85
N HIS A 30 5.16 11.44 2.68
CA HIS A 30 4.57 11.19 4.00
C HIS A 30 3.30 10.31 3.92
N TYR A 31 2.36 10.65 3.02
CA TYR A 31 1.13 9.87 2.85
C TYR A 31 1.38 8.53 2.14
N SER A 32 2.32 8.47 1.20
CA SER A 32 2.74 7.23 0.53
C SER A 32 3.29 6.22 1.53
N ALA A 33 4.18 6.65 2.43
CA ALA A 33 4.71 5.81 3.50
C ALA A 33 3.60 5.32 4.45
N LYS A 34 2.60 6.16 4.74
CA LYS A 34 1.44 5.76 5.56
C LYS A 34 0.58 4.70 4.87
N ILE A 35 0.28 4.87 3.58
CA ILE A 35 -0.47 3.88 2.79
C ILE A 35 0.28 2.54 2.70
N ALA A 36 1.61 2.56 2.57
CA ALA A 36 2.41 1.34 2.59
C ALA A 36 2.28 0.57 3.93
N LYS A 37 2.18 1.29 5.06
CA LYS A 37 1.88 0.70 6.37
C LYS A 37 0.45 0.16 6.43
N ASP A 38 -0.53 0.89 5.90
CA ASP A 38 -1.94 0.47 5.89
C ASP A 38 -2.11 -0.89 5.17
N VAL A 39 -1.41 -1.12 4.06
CA VAL A 39 -1.41 -2.42 3.35
C VAL A 39 -0.95 -3.56 4.26
N LEU A 40 0.05 -3.34 5.12
CA LEU A 40 0.52 -4.35 6.06
C LEU A 40 -0.51 -4.64 7.16
N VAL A 41 -1.24 -3.61 7.60
CA VAL A 41 -2.30 -3.76 8.60
C VAL A 41 -3.48 -4.52 8.01
N VAL A 42 -3.92 -4.17 6.80
CA VAL A 42 -4.99 -4.87 6.07
C VAL A 42 -4.65 -6.34 5.86
N ASP A 43 -3.41 -6.67 5.46
CA ASP A 43 -2.94 -8.07 5.34
C ASP A 43 -3.01 -8.79 6.70
N ALA A 44 -2.51 -8.17 7.78
CA ALA A 44 -2.51 -8.76 9.11
C ALA A 44 -3.92 -9.04 9.66
N LEU A 45 -4.83 -8.06 9.54
CA LEU A 45 -6.23 -8.18 9.94
C LEU A 45 -6.98 -9.16 9.03
N GLY A 46 -6.69 -9.14 7.73
CA GLY A 46 -7.31 -10.02 6.73
C GLY A 46 -7.07 -11.51 6.98
N ARG A 47 -5.90 -11.87 7.51
CA ARG A 47 -5.53 -13.26 7.86
C ARG A 47 -6.34 -13.83 9.01
N GLN A 48 -6.90 -12.99 9.88
CA GLN A 48 -7.72 -13.44 11.01
C GLN A 48 -8.89 -14.32 10.51
N ARG A 49 -9.48 -13.98 9.35
CA ARG A 49 -10.55 -14.76 8.70
C ARG A 49 -10.14 -16.19 8.36
N MET A 50 -8.91 -16.39 7.90
CA MET A 50 -8.39 -17.71 7.56
C MET A 50 -8.05 -18.51 8.83
N LEU A 51 -7.44 -17.84 9.80
CA LEU A 51 -7.05 -18.45 11.07
C LEU A 51 -8.26 -19.00 11.84
N THR A 52 -9.40 -18.32 11.83
CA THR A 52 -10.63 -18.81 12.50
C THR A 52 -11.12 -20.13 11.92
N GLN A 53 -11.05 -20.27 10.59
CA GLN A 53 -11.43 -21.50 9.88
C GLN A 53 -10.39 -22.60 10.10
N ALA A 54 -9.09 -22.27 10.02
CA ALA A 54 -8.00 -23.20 10.29
C ALA A 54 -8.08 -23.77 11.71
N MET A 55 -8.33 -22.92 12.72
CA MET A 55 -8.53 -23.36 14.10
C MET A 55 -9.72 -24.32 14.25
N GLY A 56 -10.86 -24.00 13.63
CA GLY A 56 -12.04 -24.88 13.66
C GLY A 56 -11.74 -26.25 13.03
N LYS A 57 -11.12 -26.25 11.83
CA LYS A 57 -10.71 -27.47 11.13
C LYS A 57 -9.73 -28.31 11.96
N ALA A 58 -8.70 -27.69 12.52
CA ALA A 58 -7.70 -28.38 13.33
C ALA A 58 -8.32 -28.98 14.61
N ALA A 59 -9.21 -28.24 15.28
CA ALA A 59 -9.94 -28.74 16.45
C ALA A 59 -10.81 -29.94 16.12
N PHE A 60 -11.57 -29.90 15.01
CA PHE A 60 -12.36 -31.04 14.55
C PHE A 60 -11.50 -32.23 14.14
N GLY A 61 -10.43 -32.00 13.37
CA GLY A 61 -9.49 -33.05 12.95
C GLY A 61 -8.93 -33.81 14.15
N TYR A 62 -8.47 -33.08 15.17
CA TYR A 62 -8.01 -33.67 16.42
C TYR A 62 -9.12 -34.43 17.16
N ALA A 63 -10.30 -33.83 17.29
CA ALA A 63 -11.42 -34.45 18.01
C ALA A 63 -11.95 -35.71 17.32
N MET A 64 -11.93 -35.78 15.99
CA MET A 64 -12.31 -36.97 15.23
C MET A 64 -11.28 -38.09 15.41
N ALA A 65 -9.99 -37.75 15.28
CA ALA A 65 -8.89 -38.71 15.42
C ALA A 65 -8.85 -39.34 16.84
N LYS A 66 -8.92 -38.53 17.90
CA LYS A 66 -9.04 -39.03 19.28
C LYS A 66 -10.41 -39.66 19.55
N GLY A 67 -11.41 -39.22 18.79
CA GLY A 67 -12.79 -39.66 18.83
C GLY A 67 -12.92 -41.17 18.62
N ARG A 68 -12.31 -41.67 17.56
CA ARG A 68 -12.38 -43.06 17.13
C ARG A 68 -11.89 -44.04 18.20
N LEU A 69 -10.69 -43.82 18.74
CA LEU A 69 -10.11 -44.71 19.74
C LEU A 69 -10.99 -44.76 21.01
N LYS A 70 -11.40 -43.61 21.52
CA LYS A 70 -12.27 -43.55 22.70
C LYS A 70 -13.67 -44.15 22.44
N ALA A 71 -14.20 -44.05 21.22
CA ALA A 71 -15.47 -44.68 20.85
C ALA A 71 -15.36 -46.23 20.89
N ILE A 72 -14.28 -46.78 20.31
CA ILE A 72 -13.96 -48.21 20.42
C ILE A 72 -13.80 -48.61 21.88
N GLN A 73 -13.15 -47.78 22.69
CA GLN A 73 -12.99 -48.05 24.12
C GLN A 73 -14.33 -48.12 24.86
N ARG A 74 -15.25 -47.21 24.55
CA ARG A 74 -16.59 -47.19 25.14
C ARG A 74 -17.43 -48.41 24.72
N GLN A 75 -17.38 -48.78 23.43
CA GLN A 75 -18.04 -49.98 22.93
C GLN A 75 -17.50 -51.23 23.61
N THR A 76 -16.17 -51.33 23.75
CA THR A 76 -15.52 -52.44 24.45
C THR A 76 -15.97 -52.53 25.90
N LYS A 77 -16.03 -51.42 26.64
CA LYS A 77 -16.57 -51.41 28.02
C LYS A 77 -18.03 -51.87 28.10
N SER A 78 -18.85 -51.46 27.14
CA SER A 78 -20.26 -51.89 27.08
C SER A 78 -20.38 -53.38 26.84
N LEU A 79 -19.60 -53.91 25.89
CA LEU A 79 -19.55 -55.34 25.59
C LEU A 79 -18.99 -56.15 26.77
N ASP A 80 -17.99 -55.63 27.46
CA ASP A 80 -17.41 -56.23 28.66
C ASP A 80 -18.42 -56.39 29.79
N SER A 81 -19.20 -55.35 30.03
CA SER A 81 -20.32 -55.39 30.99
C SER A 81 -21.39 -56.39 30.56
N TYR A 82 -21.72 -56.43 29.26
CA TYR A 82 -22.66 -57.41 28.72
C TYR A 82 -22.19 -58.85 28.93
N ILE A 83 -20.93 -59.17 28.57
CA ILE A 83 -20.34 -60.51 28.76
C ILE A 83 -20.32 -60.89 30.24
N THR A 84 -19.96 -59.95 31.12
CA THR A 84 -19.95 -60.16 32.57
C THR A 84 -21.34 -60.53 33.10
N ASN A 85 -22.36 -59.76 32.72
CA ASN A 85 -23.74 -60.02 33.12
C ASN A 85 -24.30 -61.31 32.53
N MET A 86 -23.98 -61.61 31.26
CA MET A 86 -24.37 -62.85 30.59
C MET A 86 -23.79 -64.07 31.30
N ARG A 87 -22.49 -64.07 31.62
CA ARG A 87 -21.86 -65.19 32.37
C ARG A 87 -22.44 -65.34 33.77
N GLY A 88 -22.74 -64.23 34.44
CA GLY A 88 -23.42 -64.25 35.74
C GLY A 88 -24.82 -64.88 35.65
N ALA A 89 -25.61 -64.48 34.66
CA ALA A 89 -26.95 -65.03 34.41
C ALA A 89 -26.89 -66.52 34.04
N TYR A 90 -25.99 -66.91 33.13
CA TYR A 90 -25.77 -68.31 32.74
C TYR A 90 -25.38 -69.17 33.95
N THR A 91 -24.53 -68.66 34.84
CA THR A 91 -24.13 -69.38 36.06
C THR A 91 -25.32 -69.58 37.01
N LYS A 92 -26.20 -68.59 37.15
CA LYS A 92 -27.38 -68.67 38.03
C LYS A 92 -28.49 -69.54 37.45
N SER A 93 -28.72 -69.48 36.14
CA SER A 93 -29.86 -70.09 35.47
C SER A 93 -29.55 -71.47 34.88
N VAL A 94 -28.34 -71.69 34.35
CA VAL A 94 -27.97 -72.96 33.69
C VAL A 94 -27.12 -73.83 34.63
N ILE A 95 -26.00 -73.30 35.14
CA ILE A 95 -25.06 -74.09 35.95
C ILE A 95 -25.69 -74.54 37.27
N LYS A 96 -26.51 -73.68 37.92
CA LYS A 96 -27.21 -74.05 39.15
C LYS A 96 -28.15 -75.25 38.93
N ILE A 97 -28.96 -75.21 37.87
CA ILE A 97 -29.90 -76.30 37.53
C ILE A 97 -29.15 -77.58 37.18
N ALA A 98 -28.11 -77.48 36.32
CA ALA A 98 -27.28 -78.61 35.93
C ALA A 98 -26.69 -79.34 37.15
N LYS A 99 -26.17 -78.59 38.15
CA LYS A 99 -25.69 -79.18 39.41
C LYS A 99 -26.79 -79.88 40.20
N THR A 100 -28.00 -79.33 40.27
CA THR A 100 -29.14 -79.93 40.98
C THR A 100 -29.54 -81.29 40.39
N ILE A 101 -29.54 -81.41 39.05
CA ILE A 101 -29.87 -82.66 38.36
C ILE A 101 -28.66 -83.57 38.10
N LYS A 102 -27.48 -83.22 38.65
CA LYS A 102 -26.20 -83.94 38.45
C LYS A 102 -25.77 -84.06 36.98
N LEU A 103 -26.17 -83.12 36.13
CA LEU A 103 -25.70 -83.04 34.74
C LEU A 103 -24.24 -82.56 34.71
N PRO A 104 -23.34 -83.27 34.00
CA PRO A 104 -21.94 -82.87 33.89
C PRO A 104 -21.75 -81.47 33.30
N ILE A 105 -20.68 -80.79 33.74
CA ILE A 105 -20.26 -79.49 33.20
C ILE A 105 -18.91 -79.70 32.52
N SER A 106 -18.85 -79.41 31.23
CA SER A 106 -17.70 -79.73 30.39
C SER A 106 -17.05 -78.50 29.74
N MET A 107 -15.77 -78.66 29.38
CA MET A 107 -15.04 -77.73 28.53
C MET A 107 -15.28 -77.97 27.03
N ASP A 108 -15.78 -79.15 26.66
CA ASP A 108 -16.10 -79.55 25.29
C ASP A 108 -17.36 -80.47 25.27
N PRO A 109 -18.57 -79.90 25.46
CA PRO A 109 -19.79 -80.71 25.50
C PRO A 109 -20.12 -81.44 24.19
N GLU A 110 -19.70 -80.91 23.03
CA GLU A 110 -19.98 -81.51 21.71
C GLU A 110 -19.11 -82.77 21.48
N GLY A 111 -17.92 -82.82 22.08
CA GLY A 111 -17.02 -83.98 22.01
C GLY A 111 -17.33 -85.10 23.02
N GLU A 112 -18.27 -84.88 23.96
CA GLU A 112 -18.61 -85.87 24.99
C GLU A 112 -19.71 -86.83 24.54
N ALA A 113 -19.55 -88.12 24.89
CA ALA A 113 -20.53 -89.14 24.59
C ALA A 113 -21.86 -88.99 25.37
N HIS A 114 -21.90 -88.10 26.38
CA HIS A 114 -23.02 -87.94 27.29
C HIS A 114 -23.40 -86.45 27.34
N PRO A 115 -24.69 -86.09 27.55
CA PRO A 115 -25.08 -84.70 27.60
C PRO A 115 -24.37 -83.94 28.73
N ALA A 116 -23.72 -82.83 28.37
CA ALA A 116 -23.08 -81.92 29.31
C ALA A 116 -23.44 -80.47 28.96
N VAL A 117 -23.36 -79.59 29.95
CA VAL A 117 -23.47 -78.14 29.70
C VAL A 117 -22.07 -77.50 29.70
N PRO A 118 -21.81 -76.52 28.82
CA PRO A 118 -20.51 -75.86 28.80
C PRO A 118 -20.29 -75.00 30.06
N PHE A 119 -19.04 -74.88 30.50
CA PHE A 119 -18.66 -73.84 31.47
C PHE A 119 -19.04 -72.45 30.95
N PRO A 120 -19.32 -71.46 31.83
CA PRO A 120 -19.65 -70.10 31.40
C PRO A 120 -18.59 -69.47 30.48
N ALA A 121 -17.31 -69.71 30.75
CA ALA A 121 -16.21 -69.25 29.89
C ALA A 121 -16.16 -70.01 28.55
N THR A 122 -16.42 -71.33 28.56
CA THR A 122 -16.53 -72.13 27.33
C THR A 122 -17.67 -71.67 26.44
N PHE A 123 -18.86 -71.43 27.02
CA PHE A 123 -20.00 -70.93 26.26
C PHE A 123 -19.71 -69.57 25.64
N THR A 124 -19.08 -68.67 26.43
CA THR A 124 -18.67 -67.35 25.94
C THR A 124 -17.69 -67.47 24.77
N ARG A 125 -16.70 -68.37 24.88
CA ARG A 125 -15.75 -68.66 23.80
C ARG A 125 -16.45 -69.12 22.53
N VAL A 126 -17.36 -70.09 22.61
CA VAL A 126 -18.11 -70.60 21.44
C VAL A 126 -18.93 -69.48 20.78
N VAL A 127 -19.59 -68.65 21.56
CA VAL A 127 -20.33 -67.49 21.04
C VAL A 127 -19.40 -66.50 20.35
N ASN A 128 -18.25 -66.20 20.95
CA ASN A 128 -17.26 -65.27 20.40
C ASN A 128 -16.59 -65.80 19.13
N GLU A 129 -16.27 -67.10 19.06
CA GLU A 129 -15.71 -67.75 17.88
C GLU A 129 -16.69 -67.67 16.71
N LYS A 130 -17.98 -67.95 16.94
CA LYS A 130 -19.04 -67.80 15.93
C LYS A 130 -19.29 -66.35 15.53
N PHE A 131 -19.25 -65.42 16.50
CA PHE A 131 -19.45 -64.00 16.24
C PHE A 131 -18.27 -63.37 15.47
N GLY A 132 -17.05 -63.81 15.78
CA GLY A 132 -15.83 -63.33 15.14
C GLY A 132 -15.61 -63.91 13.74
N GLN A 133 -16.28 -65.01 13.40
CA GLN A 133 -16.09 -65.70 12.11
C GLN A 133 -16.40 -64.77 10.93
N GLY A 134 -15.39 -64.54 10.08
CA GLY A 134 -15.49 -63.62 8.94
C GLY A 134 -15.35 -62.14 9.29
N SER A 135 -14.96 -61.80 10.53
CA SER A 135 -14.70 -60.43 10.98
C SER A 135 -13.29 -60.28 11.55
N ASP A 136 -12.75 -59.07 11.55
CA ASP A 136 -11.48 -58.76 12.22
C ASP A 136 -11.67 -58.40 13.71
N PHE A 137 -12.76 -58.85 14.30
CA PHE A 137 -13.09 -58.66 15.72
C PHE A 137 -12.98 -59.98 16.48
N SER A 138 -12.27 -60.00 17.61
CA SER A 138 -12.21 -61.16 18.49
C SER A 138 -12.29 -60.80 19.96
N VAL A 139 -12.87 -61.70 20.75
CA VAL A 139 -12.94 -61.60 22.21
C VAL A 139 -12.50 -62.91 22.85
N ASP A 140 -11.39 -62.86 23.57
CA ASP A 140 -10.79 -64.02 24.22
C ASP A 140 -10.79 -63.84 25.75
N ILE A 141 -11.00 -64.94 26.48
CA ILE A 141 -10.85 -64.98 27.94
C ILE A 141 -9.61 -65.81 28.25
N ILE A 142 -8.57 -65.16 28.75
CA ILE A 142 -7.26 -65.77 28.98
C ILE A 142 -6.79 -65.52 30.41
N ALA A 143 -5.92 -66.39 30.93
CA ALA A 143 -5.40 -66.26 32.29
C ALA A 143 -3.97 -66.82 32.39
N GLU A 144 -3.26 -66.48 33.47
CA GLU A 144 -1.94 -67.08 33.77
C GLU A 144 -2.05 -68.59 34.04
N LYS A 145 -3.10 -68.98 34.74
CA LYS A 145 -3.39 -70.38 35.11
C LYS A 145 -4.83 -70.69 34.73
N PRO A 146 -5.15 -70.85 33.44
CA PRO A 146 -6.51 -71.11 33.00
C PRO A 146 -6.91 -72.56 33.29
N VAL A 147 -8.22 -72.80 33.44
CA VAL A 147 -8.77 -74.17 33.56
C VAL A 147 -8.59 -74.93 32.23
N ASN A 148 -8.73 -74.25 31.10
CA ASN A 148 -8.38 -74.76 29.78
C ASN A 148 -6.96 -74.30 29.42
N PRO A 149 -5.95 -75.18 29.33
CA PRO A 149 -4.57 -74.80 29.01
C PRO A 149 -4.41 -74.02 27.70
N ALA A 150 -5.31 -74.20 26.72
CA ALA A 150 -5.29 -73.45 25.45
C ALA A 150 -5.61 -71.94 25.60
N GLN A 151 -6.09 -71.53 26.78
CA GLN A 151 -6.45 -70.15 27.14
C GLN A 151 -5.39 -69.49 28.04
N SER A 152 -4.13 -69.91 27.92
CA SER A 152 -3.02 -69.25 28.60
C SER A 152 -2.75 -67.88 27.97
N LEU A 153 -1.99 -67.02 28.67
CA LEU A 153 -1.43 -65.81 28.06
C LEU A 153 -0.48 -66.21 26.92
N LYS A 154 -0.72 -65.74 25.69
CA LYS A 154 0.02 -66.20 24.49
C LYS A 154 1.10 -65.23 24.07
N THR A 155 0.84 -63.93 24.22
CA THR A 155 1.71 -62.85 23.73
C THR A 155 2.36 -62.10 24.88
N ASP A 156 3.41 -61.33 24.58
CA ASP A 156 3.99 -60.39 25.57
C ASP A 156 2.97 -59.31 25.97
N LEU A 157 2.11 -58.91 25.03
CA LEU A 157 1.04 -57.95 25.27
C LEU A 157 -0.01 -58.49 26.27
N ASP A 158 -0.36 -59.78 26.17
CA ASP A 158 -1.26 -60.42 27.13
C ASP A 158 -0.67 -60.40 28.54
N ARG A 159 0.64 -60.65 28.68
CA ARG A 159 1.37 -60.62 29.95
C ARG A 159 1.46 -59.22 30.54
N GLU A 160 1.80 -58.23 29.72
CA GLU A 160 1.82 -56.81 30.10
C GLU A 160 0.45 -56.34 30.59
N ALA A 161 -0.62 -56.69 29.86
CA ALA A 161 -1.99 -56.35 30.23
C ALA A 161 -2.42 -57.02 31.53
N ASN A 162 -2.07 -58.31 31.72
CA ASN A 162 -2.38 -59.06 32.94
C ASN A 162 -1.75 -58.42 34.18
N GLU A 163 -0.46 -58.09 34.12
CA GLU A 163 0.25 -57.42 35.23
C GLU A 163 -0.34 -56.05 35.54
N TYR A 164 -0.66 -55.25 34.52
CA TYR A 164 -1.29 -53.94 34.71
C TYR A 164 -2.66 -54.06 35.42
N LEU A 165 -3.48 -55.03 35.00
CA LEU A 165 -4.85 -55.20 35.49
C LEU A 165 -4.92 -55.80 36.89
N LYS A 166 -3.91 -56.56 37.34
CA LYS A 166 -3.78 -56.98 38.75
C LYS A 166 -3.78 -55.79 39.70
N GLY A 167 -3.07 -54.72 39.35
CA GLY A 167 -3.03 -53.48 40.14
C GLY A 167 -4.20 -52.53 39.83
N ASN A 168 -4.89 -52.71 38.71
CA ASN A 168 -5.89 -51.77 38.19
C ASN A 168 -7.16 -52.47 37.66
N PRO A 169 -7.87 -53.27 38.47
CA PRO A 169 -8.94 -54.16 37.99
C PRO A 169 -10.13 -53.42 37.34
N ASN A 170 -10.35 -52.15 37.70
CA ASN A 170 -11.43 -51.31 37.16
C ASN A 170 -11.02 -50.47 35.94
N LYS A 171 -9.78 -50.61 35.46
CA LYS A 171 -9.26 -49.88 34.30
C LYS A 171 -9.31 -50.77 33.06
N VAL A 172 -9.03 -50.14 31.92
CA VAL A 172 -8.91 -50.83 30.63
C VAL A 172 -7.51 -50.57 30.12
N PHE A 173 -6.75 -51.63 29.89
CA PHE A 173 -5.45 -51.54 29.24
C PHE A 173 -5.68 -51.49 27.72
N THR A 174 -5.06 -50.57 27.01
CA THR A 174 -5.26 -50.36 25.56
C THR A 174 -3.92 -50.17 24.89
N LYS A 175 -3.67 -50.90 23.80
CA LYS A 175 -2.45 -50.79 23.00
C LYS A 175 -2.76 -51.08 21.54
N THR A 176 -2.10 -50.38 20.63
CA THR A 176 -2.24 -50.60 19.19
C THR A 176 -1.03 -51.38 18.67
N PHE A 177 -1.26 -52.24 17.69
CA PHE A 177 -0.21 -53.07 17.10
C PHE A 177 -0.54 -53.38 15.63
N GLU A 178 0.49 -53.67 14.85
CA GLU A 178 0.37 -53.98 13.42
C GLU A 178 0.27 -55.49 13.23
N GLU A 179 -0.67 -55.93 12.41
CA GLU A 179 -0.84 -57.33 12.05
C GLU A 179 -1.49 -57.42 10.67
N ASN A 180 -0.98 -58.29 9.79
CA ASN A 180 -1.54 -58.54 8.45
C ASN A 180 -1.76 -57.26 7.61
N GLY A 181 -0.85 -56.29 7.69
CA GLY A 181 -0.95 -55.02 6.95
C GLY A 181 -2.01 -54.04 7.48
N LYS A 182 -2.70 -54.36 8.58
CA LYS A 182 -3.68 -53.50 9.25
C LYS A 182 -3.16 -53.04 10.60
N LEU A 183 -3.72 -51.94 11.09
CA LEU A 183 -3.49 -51.47 12.45
C LEU A 183 -4.64 -51.92 13.34
N PHE A 184 -4.33 -52.73 14.34
CA PHE A 184 -5.27 -53.23 15.33
C PHE A 184 -5.19 -52.43 16.62
N VAL A 185 -6.29 -52.43 17.37
CA VAL A 185 -6.31 -52.03 18.78
C VAL A 185 -6.66 -53.25 19.63
N GLY A 186 -5.76 -53.58 20.55
CA GLY A 186 -5.96 -54.54 21.62
C GLY A 186 -6.40 -53.84 22.89
N MET A 187 -7.52 -54.27 23.42
CA MET A 187 -8.06 -53.76 24.67
C MET A 187 -8.24 -54.91 25.67
N TYR A 188 -7.91 -54.66 26.92
CA TYR A 188 -7.93 -55.68 27.96
C TYR A 188 -8.64 -55.17 29.20
N THR A 189 -9.49 -56.02 29.77
CA THR A 189 -10.21 -55.78 31.01
C THR A 189 -10.00 -56.95 31.97
N ALA A 190 -10.14 -56.70 33.28
CA ALA A 190 -10.04 -57.78 34.26
C ALA A 190 -11.30 -58.67 34.22
N ASP A 191 -11.10 -59.98 34.21
CA ASP A 191 -12.18 -60.94 34.39
C ASP A 191 -12.44 -61.17 35.88
N ILE A 192 -13.37 -60.43 36.47
CA ILE A 192 -13.63 -60.46 37.90
C ILE A 192 -14.66 -61.51 38.29
N ALA A 193 -14.42 -62.21 39.40
CA ALA A 193 -15.41 -63.07 40.04
C ALA A 193 -16.60 -62.25 40.58
N THR A 194 -17.71 -62.19 39.83
CA THR A 194 -18.88 -61.36 40.19
C THR A 194 -19.90 -62.05 41.08
N VAL A 195 -19.87 -63.39 41.18
CA VAL A 195 -20.79 -64.17 42.01
C VAL A 195 -20.04 -65.23 42.82
N PRO A 196 -20.54 -65.64 44.01
CA PRO A 196 -19.87 -66.65 44.84
C PRO A 196 -19.63 -67.98 44.13
N ALA A 197 -20.52 -68.34 43.20
CA ALA A 197 -20.37 -69.55 42.39
C ALA A 197 -19.08 -69.55 41.53
N CYS A 198 -18.63 -68.39 41.04
CA CYS A 198 -17.39 -68.26 40.30
C CYS A 198 -16.19 -68.52 41.23
N ALA A 199 -16.14 -67.80 42.35
CA ALA A 199 -15.05 -67.91 43.32
C ALA A 199 -14.91 -69.33 43.90
N ASN A 200 -16.03 -69.95 44.27
CA ASN A 200 -16.02 -71.30 44.85
C ASN A 200 -15.54 -72.36 43.85
N CYS A 201 -15.99 -72.28 42.59
CA CYS A 201 -15.58 -73.24 41.55
C CYS A 201 -14.09 -73.10 41.22
N HIS A 202 -13.59 -71.86 41.09
CA HIS A 202 -12.17 -71.62 40.85
C HIS A 202 -11.32 -72.04 42.05
N THR A 203 -11.80 -71.83 43.28
CA THR A 203 -11.10 -72.29 44.49
C THR A 203 -10.93 -73.80 44.51
N GLN A 204 -12.00 -74.55 44.25
CA GLN A 204 -11.94 -76.01 44.21
C GLN A 204 -11.06 -76.55 43.09
N ARG A 205 -11.12 -75.94 41.90
CA ARG A 205 -10.37 -76.39 40.72
C ARG A 205 -8.88 -76.06 40.79
N MET A 206 -8.52 -74.91 41.35
CA MET A 206 -7.14 -74.41 41.35
C MET A 206 -6.40 -74.61 42.68
N GLY A 207 -7.11 -74.98 43.75
CA GLY A 207 -6.50 -75.17 45.08
C GLY A 207 -6.05 -73.87 45.76
N ILE A 208 -6.46 -72.71 45.24
CA ILE A 208 -6.12 -71.37 45.77
C ILE A 208 -7.42 -70.68 46.15
N PRO A 209 -7.55 -70.05 47.33
CA PRO A 209 -8.78 -69.38 47.73
C PRO A 209 -9.07 -68.14 46.88
N PHE A 210 -10.24 -68.12 46.23
CA PHE A 210 -10.81 -66.96 45.53
C PHE A 210 -12.01 -66.40 46.28
N LYS A 211 -12.22 -65.09 46.18
CA LYS A 211 -13.37 -64.35 46.70
C LYS A 211 -14.06 -63.58 45.57
N VAL A 212 -15.30 -63.13 45.83
CA VAL A 212 -15.98 -62.19 44.94
C VAL A 212 -15.16 -60.90 44.88
N GLY A 213 -14.87 -60.42 43.68
CA GLY A 213 -13.96 -59.29 43.45
C GLY A 213 -12.55 -59.69 42.99
N ASP A 214 -12.16 -60.97 43.15
CA ASP A 214 -10.85 -61.42 42.68
C ASP A 214 -10.81 -61.55 41.17
N MET A 215 -9.63 -61.28 40.61
CA MET A 215 -9.34 -61.41 39.19
C MET A 215 -9.08 -62.88 38.84
N LEU A 216 -9.91 -63.43 37.97
CA LEU A 216 -9.81 -64.81 37.46
C LEU A 216 -8.93 -64.91 36.21
N GLY A 217 -8.75 -63.79 35.52
CA GLY A 217 -7.99 -63.68 34.27
C GLY A 217 -8.22 -62.30 33.64
N ILE A 218 -7.98 -62.19 32.34
CA ILE A 218 -8.26 -61.00 31.53
C ILE A 218 -9.15 -61.36 30.35
N ARG A 219 -9.92 -60.37 29.89
CA ARG A 219 -10.63 -60.44 28.62
C ARG A 219 -9.92 -59.57 27.61
N ARG A 220 -9.49 -60.16 26.50
CA ARG A 220 -8.83 -59.49 25.38
C ARG A 220 -9.85 -59.22 24.29
N TYR A 221 -9.95 -57.98 23.87
CA TYR A 221 -10.74 -57.51 22.74
C TYR A 221 -9.77 -57.04 21.66
N LYS A 222 -9.84 -57.63 20.48
CA LYS A 222 -9.07 -57.22 19.31
C LYS A 222 -10.03 -56.71 18.25
N THR A 223 -9.74 -55.55 17.68
CA THR A 223 -10.50 -55.01 16.54
C THR A 223 -9.59 -54.19 15.65
N VAL A 224 -9.96 -54.07 14.37
CA VAL A 224 -9.24 -53.20 13.42
C VAL A 224 -9.47 -51.74 13.82
N PHE A 225 -8.37 -51.04 14.07
CA PHE A 225 -8.38 -49.60 14.19
C PHE A 225 -8.37 -48.95 12.81
N SER A 226 -7.52 -49.41 11.88
CA SER A 226 -7.46 -48.92 10.50
C SER A 226 -6.96 -50.00 9.55
N ASP A 227 -7.56 -50.11 8.36
CA ASP A 227 -7.06 -50.98 7.28
C ASP A 227 -5.77 -50.45 6.64
N ASP A 228 -5.49 -49.16 6.82
CA ASP A 228 -4.23 -48.51 6.40
C ASP A 228 -3.43 -48.11 7.64
N ILE A 229 -2.21 -48.65 7.76
CA ILE A 229 -1.31 -48.40 8.89
C ILE A 229 -0.88 -46.94 8.97
N ALA A 230 -0.59 -46.30 7.83
CA ALA A 230 -0.13 -44.91 7.78
C ALA A 230 -1.25 -43.96 8.25
N VAL A 231 -2.47 -44.16 7.75
CA VAL A 231 -3.65 -43.40 8.17
C VAL A 231 -3.91 -43.60 9.67
N GLY A 232 -3.90 -44.86 10.13
CA GLY A 232 -4.12 -45.18 11.54
C GLY A 232 -3.09 -44.55 12.47
N LYS A 233 -1.80 -44.60 12.11
CA LYS A 233 -0.73 -43.94 12.87
C LYS A 233 -0.90 -42.42 12.90
N ALA A 234 -1.31 -41.80 11.79
CA ALA A 234 -1.57 -40.36 11.74
C ALA A 234 -2.73 -39.96 12.67
N GLU A 235 -3.80 -40.75 12.73
CA GLU A 235 -4.91 -40.52 13.66
C GLU A 235 -4.48 -40.66 15.13
N LEU A 236 -3.73 -41.71 15.47
CA LEU A 236 -3.26 -41.92 16.85
C LEU A 236 -2.32 -40.81 17.32
N ASN A 237 -1.44 -40.36 16.41
CA ASN A 237 -0.45 -39.31 16.66
C ASN A 237 -1.00 -37.89 16.44
N ALA A 238 -2.30 -37.72 16.18
CA ALA A 238 -2.89 -36.40 16.01
C ALA A 238 -2.61 -35.50 17.23
N GLN A 239 -2.13 -34.29 16.95
CA GLN A 239 -1.79 -33.26 17.93
C GLN A 239 -2.58 -31.98 17.69
N LEU A 240 -2.65 -31.11 18.70
CA LEU A 240 -3.38 -29.84 18.63
C LEU A 240 -2.49 -28.67 18.16
N ASN A 241 -1.24 -28.94 17.76
CA ASN A 241 -0.23 -27.92 17.44
C ASN A 241 -0.68 -26.91 16.37
N GLU A 242 -1.40 -27.36 15.34
CA GLU A 242 -1.91 -26.48 14.29
C GLU A 242 -2.92 -25.47 14.85
N TYR A 243 -3.83 -25.95 15.71
CA TYR A 243 -4.77 -25.07 16.42
C TYR A 243 -4.05 -24.12 17.37
N GLU A 244 -3.10 -24.60 18.17
CA GLU A 244 -2.35 -23.79 19.13
C GLU A 244 -1.54 -22.69 18.44
N THR A 245 -0.90 -23.03 17.32
CA THR A 245 -0.15 -22.09 16.49
C THR A 245 -1.08 -21.03 15.90
N ALA A 246 -2.19 -21.45 15.29
CA ALA A 246 -3.17 -20.51 14.71
C ALA A 246 -3.80 -19.62 15.78
N ASN A 247 -4.12 -20.18 16.96
CA ASN A 247 -4.66 -19.45 18.11
C ASN A 247 -3.70 -18.37 18.60
N LYS A 248 -2.41 -18.72 18.74
CA LYS A 248 -1.37 -17.79 19.15
C LYS A 248 -1.16 -16.67 18.13
N ILE A 249 -1.11 -16.99 16.83
CA ILE A 249 -0.98 -15.98 15.77
C ILE A 249 -2.20 -15.05 15.76
N PHE A 250 -3.41 -15.59 15.88
CA PHE A 250 -4.65 -14.83 15.94
C PHE A 250 -4.60 -13.84 17.12
N SER A 251 -4.37 -14.36 18.33
CA SER A 251 -4.31 -13.56 19.56
C SER A 251 -3.24 -12.48 19.52
N GLN A 252 -2.01 -12.80 19.10
CA GLN A 252 -0.91 -11.84 19.04
C GLN A 252 -1.14 -10.75 17.98
N THR A 253 -1.74 -11.10 16.85
CA THR A 253 -2.06 -10.12 15.79
C THR A 253 -3.15 -9.16 16.26
N LEU A 254 -4.20 -9.69 16.91
CA LEU A 254 -5.29 -8.88 17.44
C LEU A 254 -4.81 -7.97 18.58
N GLN A 255 -3.94 -8.47 19.46
CA GLN A 255 -3.29 -7.67 20.49
C GLN A 255 -2.42 -6.55 19.89
N ALA A 256 -1.60 -6.87 18.88
CA ALA A 256 -0.77 -5.88 18.21
C ALA A 256 -1.61 -4.80 17.52
N ALA A 257 -2.76 -5.14 16.94
CA ALA A 257 -3.69 -4.14 16.40
C ALA A 257 -4.31 -3.26 17.52
N LYS A 258 -4.59 -3.85 18.69
CA LYS A 258 -5.21 -3.17 19.82
C LYS A 258 -4.29 -2.19 20.54
N SER A 259 -3.06 -2.59 20.81
CA SER A 259 -2.12 -1.85 21.68
C SER A 259 -0.77 -1.55 21.03
N GLY A 260 -0.59 -1.91 19.76
CA GLY A 260 0.72 -1.93 19.12
C GLY A 260 1.56 -3.14 19.55
N GLY A 261 2.64 -3.40 18.81
CA GLY A 261 3.62 -4.42 19.16
C GLY A 261 3.92 -5.40 18.03
N LYS A 262 4.61 -6.49 18.36
CA LYS A 262 5.05 -7.49 17.40
C LYS A 262 4.03 -8.61 17.23
N TYR A 263 3.85 -9.07 16.00
CA TYR A 263 3.01 -10.22 15.66
C TYR A 263 3.71 -11.16 14.67
N PRO A 264 3.37 -12.46 14.64
CA PRO A 264 3.96 -13.40 13.70
C PRO A 264 3.51 -13.13 12.26
N ALA A 265 4.46 -13.09 11.33
CA ALA A 265 4.21 -12.82 9.93
C ALA A 265 3.71 -14.04 9.13
N GLY A 266 3.63 -15.22 9.74
CA GLY A 266 3.23 -16.47 9.09
C GLY A 266 3.17 -17.64 10.07
N LEU A 267 2.70 -18.79 9.57
CA LEU A 267 2.43 -20.00 10.38
C LEU A 267 3.68 -20.59 11.03
N SER A 268 4.85 -20.41 10.43
CA SER A 268 6.14 -20.85 10.99
C SER A 268 6.61 -20.05 12.20
N MET A 269 5.99 -18.90 12.49
CA MET A 269 6.33 -17.99 13.61
C MET A 269 7.81 -17.55 13.70
N ASN A 270 8.60 -17.80 12.66
CA ASN A 270 10.03 -17.48 12.58
C ASN A 270 10.31 -16.01 12.21
N LYS A 271 9.34 -15.32 11.60
CA LYS A 271 9.44 -13.91 11.23
C LYS A 271 8.38 -13.12 11.97
N MET A 272 8.81 -12.08 12.68
CA MET A 272 7.92 -11.14 13.36
C MET A 272 7.81 -9.84 12.56
N LYS A 273 6.61 -9.29 12.48
CA LYS A 273 6.33 -7.92 12.00
C LYS A 273 5.85 -7.07 13.18
N SER A 274 5.77 -5.76 13.00
CA SER A 274 5.24 -4.83 14.01
C SER A 274 4.01 -4.13 13.48
N LEU A 275 3.04 -3.87 14.36
CA LEU A 275 1.94 -2.94 14.13
C LEU A 275 2.06 -1.77 15.09
N GLU A 276 1.72 -0.59 14.60
CA GLU A 276 1.40 0.55 15.45
C GLU A 276 -0.02 0.36 16.00
N VAL A 277 -0.31 1.02 17.12
CA VAL A 277 -1.64 0.98 17.72
C VAL A 277 -2.66 1.61 16.78
N ILE A 278 -3.82 0.98 16.60
CA ILE A 278 -4.90 1.54 15.78
C ILE A 278 -5.81 2.38 16.69
N GLU A 279 -5.61 3.68 16.75
CA GLU A 279 -6.31 4.56 17.71
C GLU A 279 -7.81 4.77 17.43
N ASN A 280 -8.29 4.40 16.23
CA ASN A 280 -9.68 4.61 15.84
C ASN A 280 -10.67 3.89 16.80
N THR A 281 -11.61 4.65 17.37
CA THR A 281 -12.57 4.18 18.39
C THR A 281 -13.48 3.06 17.89
N LEU A 282 -13.96 3.13 16.64
CA LEU A 282 -14.83 2.10 16.06
C LEU A 282 -14.07 0.79 15.89
N ILE A 283 -12.81 0.88 15.45
CA ILE A 283 -11.91 -0.26 15.30
C ILE A 283 -11.60 -0.89 16.65
N GLN A 284 -11.26 -0.09 17.67
CA GLN A 284 -11.00 -0.57 19.03
C GLN A 284 -12.22 -1.31 19.63
N LYS A 285 -13.43 -0.78 19.39
CA LYS A 285 -14.67 -1.46 19.79
C LYS A 285 -14.86 -2.79 19.06
N LYS A 286 -14.58 -2.84 17.75
CA LYS A 286 -14.69 -4.06 16.94
C LYS A 286 -13.65 -5.11 17.36
N ILE A 287 -12.41 -4.70 17.62
CA ILE A 287 -11.36 -5.56 18.18
C ILE A 287 -11.83 -6.19 19.49
N SER A 288 -12.39 -5.40 20.40
CA SER A 288 -12.90 -5.91 21.69
C SER A 288 -14.04 -6.93 21.51
N GLN A 289 -14.93 -6.73 20.53
CA GLN A 289 -15.95 -7.72 20.17
C GLN A 289 -15.34 -9.03 19.67
N ILE A 290 -14.31 -8.95 18.83
CA ILE A 290 -13.60 -10.13 18.32
C ILE A 290 -12.90 -10.87 19.48
N GLU A 291 -12.26 -10.16 20.41
CA GLU A 291 -11.60 -10.77 21.56
C GLU A 291 -12.58 -11.59 22.42
N MET A 292 -13.75 -11.01 22.74
CA MET A 292 -14.79 -11.73 23.51
C MET A 292 -15.25 -12.99 22.77
N LYS A 293 -15.55 -12.87 21.47
CA LYS A 293 -15.99 -14.00 20.66
C LYS A 293 -14.90 -15.06 20.47
N PHE A 294 -13.64 -14.64 20.45
CA PHE A 294 -12.50 -15.52 20.33
C PHE A 294 -12.27 -16.32 21.61
N GLN A 295 -12.53 -15.72 22.77
CA GLN A 295 -12.54 -16.44 24.05
C GLN A 295 -13.67 -17.47 24.11
N GLU A 296 -14.89 -17.12 23.69
CA GLU A 296 -16.02 -18.06 23.60
C GLU A 296 -15.68 -19.26 22.70
N PHE A 297 -15.13 -18.99 21.51
CA PHE A 297 -14.69 -20.01 20.57
C PHE A 297 -13.61 -20.93 21.17
N SER A 298 -12.57 -20.35 21.76
CA SER A 298 -11.47 -21.09 22.38
C SER A 298 -11.97 -22.00 23.52
N GLN A 299 -12.96 -21.53 24.28
CA GLN A 299 -13.59 -22.32 25.33
C GLN A 299 -14.41 -23.48 24.75
N SER A 300 -15.14 -23.28 23.66
CA SER A 300 -15.86 -24.37 22.96
C SER A 300 -14.89 -25.42 22.42
N VAL A 301 -13.73 -25.03 21.88
CA VAL A 301 -12.67 -25.98 21.48
C VAL A 301 -12.14 -26.77 22.67
N LYS A 302 -11.88 -26.11 23.80
CA LYS A 302 -11.46 -26.78 25.03
C LYS A 302 -12.51 -27.78 25.52
N SER A 303 -13.80 -27.47 25.40
CA SER A 303 -14.89 -28.40 25.71
C SER A 303 -14.91 -29.59 24.75
N LEU A 304 -14.76 -29.37 23.43
CA LEU A 304 -14.72 -30.45 22.44
C LEU A 304 -13.61 -31.46 22.73
N VAL A 305 -12.42 -30.97 23.09
CA VAL A 305 -11.22 -31.78 23.36
C VAL A 305 -11.34 -32.59 24.65
N ASN A 306 -11.98 -32.03 25.69
CA ASN A 306 -11.97 -32.63 27.03
C ASN A 306 -13.26 -33.38 27.40
N SER A 307 -14.39 -33.08 26.76
CA SER A 307 -15.67 -33.74 27.06
C SER A 307 -15.68 -35.21 26.63
N GLU A 308 -16.52 -36.01 27.29
CA GLU A 308 -16.78 -37.38 26.87
C GLU A 308 -17.45 -37.38 25.49
N ILE A 309 -17.02 -38.29 24.62
CA ILE A 309 -17.52 -38.40 23.25
C ILE A 309 -19.01 -38.70 23.23
N ASN A 310 -19.72 -38.02 22.34
CA ASN A 310 -21.18 -38.08 22.17
C ASN A 310 -21.97 -37.62 23.40
N SER A 311 -21.32 -37.08 24.44
CA SER A 311 -22.02 -36.40 25.53
C SER A 311 -22.79 -35.18 24.99
N GLY A 312 -23.76 -34.68 25.77
CA GLY A 312 -24.44 -33.43 25.44
C GLY A 312 -23.48 -32.25 25.29
N GLN A 313 -22.44 -32.19 26.14
CA GLN A 313 -21.41 -31.15 26.08
C GLN A 313 -20.56 -31.25 24.80
N TYR A 314 -20.15 -32.47 24.42
CA TYR A 314 -19.38 -32.69 23.19
C TYR A 314 -20.16 -32.22 21.96
N ARG A 315 -21.42 -32.64 21.82
CA ARG A 315 -22.28 -32.24 20.70
C ARG A 315 -22.56 -30.73 20.67
N LYS A 316 -22.78 -30.13 21.84
CA LYS A 316 -22.94 -28.67 21.97
C LYS A 316 -21.67 -27.93 21.55
N ALA A 317 -20.49 -28.42 21.94
CA ALA A 317 -19.21 -27.83 21.55
C ALA A 317 -19.00 -27.88 20.03
N GLN A 318 -19.37 -28.98 19.35
CA GLN A 318 -19.29 -29.07 17.88
C GLN A 318 -20.12 -27.98 17.20
N ILE A 319 -21.38 -27.80 17.61
CA ILE A 319 -22.28 -26.78 17.05
C ILE A 319 -21.75 -25.38 17.33
N ASN A 320 -21.32 -25.13 18.56
CA ASN A 320 -20.78 -23.83 18.97
C ASN A 320 -19.53 -23.44 18.17
N ILE A 321 -18.59 -24.37 17.95
CA ILE A 321 -17.38 -24.10 17.16
C ILE A 321 -17.72 -23.66 15.74
N LEU A 322 -18.68 -24.33 15.08
CA LEU A 322 -19.10 -23.96 13.72
C LEU A 322 -19.72 -22.55 13.69
N ASN A 323 -20.67 -22.29 14.60
CA ASN A 323 -21.36 -21.00 14.66
C ASN A 323 -20.40 -19.85 15.02
N GLN A 324 -19.60 -20.04 16.07
CA GLN A 324 -18.65 -19.04 16.57
C GLN A 324 -17.50 -18.81 15.59
N SER A 325 -17.03 -19.84 14.86
CA SER A 325 -16.02 -19.66 13.80
C SER A 325 -16.54 -18.80 12.65
N ASN A 326 -17.80 -19.01 12.25
CA ASN A 326 -18.46 -18.18 11.23
C ASN A 326 -18.69 -16.75 11.70
N GLU A 327 -19.14 -16.56 12.94
CA GLU A 327 -19.32 -15.23 13.55
C GLU A 327 -17.98 -14.49 13.65
N LEU A 328 -16.92 -15.16 14.14
CA LEU A 328 -15.58 -14.60 14.21
C LEU A 328 -15.01 -14.22 12.84
N ARG A 329 -15.24 -15.06 11.82
CA ARG A 329 -14.87 -14.74 10.44
C ARG A 329 -15.58 -13.48 9.96
N GLY A 330 -16.88 -13.34 10.25
CA GLY A 330 -17.67 -12.15 9.93
C GLY A 330 -17.11 -10.90 10.62
N LEU A 331 -16.94 -10.95 11.94
CA LEU A 331 -16.39 -9.83 12.71
C LEU A 331 -14.97 -9.44 12.26
N SER A 332 -14.14 -10.43 11.92
CA SER A 332 -12.79 -10.18 11.37
C SER A 332 -12.84 -9.54 9.98
N ASN A 333 -13.83 -9.89 9.16
CA ASN A 333 -14.05 -9.25 7.86
C ASN A 333 -14.51 -7.80 8.02
N ASP A 334 -15.47 -7.56 8.92
CA ASP A 334 -15.94 -6.21 9.23
C ASP A 334 -14.80 -5.33 9.74
N LEU A 335 -13.91 -5.87 10.59
CA LEU A 335 -12.75 -5.14 11.08
C LEU A 335 -11.83 -4.66 9.95
N VAL A 336 -11.61 -5.51 8.93
CA VAL A 336 -10.81 -5.13 7.76
C VAL A 336 -11.49 -4.00 6.99
N HIS A 337 -12.79 -4.12 6.71
CA HIS A 337 -13.52 -3.08 5.98
C HIS A 337 -13.57 -1.76 6.74
N ILE A 338 -13.84 -1.77 8.05
CA ILE A 338 -13.81 -0.55 8.88
C ILE A 338 -12.42 0.10 8.81
N TYR A 339 -11.34 -0.69 8.85
CA TYR A 339 -9.99 -0.14 8.69
C TYR A 339 -9.73 0.42 7.29
N GLU A 340 -10.16 -0.30 6.25
CA GLU A 340 -10.03 0.14 4.86
C GLU A 340 -10.81 1.43 4.60
N ASP A 341 -12.01 1.58 5.15
CA ASP A 341 -12.89 2.72 4.91
C ASP A 341 -12.49 3.93 5.78
N ASP A 342 -12.29 3.73 7.08
CA ASP A 342 -12.10 4.84 8.04
C ASP A 342 -10.64 5.29 8.19
N VAL A 343 -9.66 4.45 7.85
CA VAL A 343 -8.24 4.75 8.04
C VAL A 343 -7.49 4.77 6.71
N ALA A 344 -7.47 3.64 6.00
CA ALA A 344 -6.71 3.54 4.76
C ALA A 344 -7.32 4.40 3.64
N GLY A 345 -8.65 4.47 3.58
CA GLY A 345 -9.43 5.28 2.64
C GLY A 345 -9.20 6.77 2.86
N ASP A 346 -9.23 7.22 4.12
CA ASP A 346 -8.91 8.60 4.51
C ASP A 346 -7.47 8.96 4.12
N ASN A 347 -6.48 8.10 4.41
CA ASN A 347 -5.09 8.33 4.02
C ASN A 347 -4.92 8.40 2.49
N ARG A 348 -5.61 7.53 1.74
CA ARG A 348 -5.60 7.55 0.27
C ARG A 348 -6.26 8.81 -0.30
N SER A 349 -7.39 9.22 0.29
CA SER A 349 -8.08 10.45 -0.08
C SER A 349 -7.19 11.69 0.16
N LYS A 350 -6.52 11.76 1.32
CA LYS A 350 -5.57 12.83 1.64
C LYS A 350 -4.37 12.87 0.68
N MET A 351 -3.83 11.70 0.29
CA MET A 351 -2.78 11.63 -0.74
C MET A 351 -3.28 12.18 -2.09
N ASN A 352 -4.48 11.77 -2.52
CA ASN A 352 -5.06 12.22 -3.79
C ASN A 352 -5.32 13.73 -3.77
N TRP A 353 -5.84 14.26 -2.65
CA TRP A 353 -6.02 15.70 -2.46
C TRP A 353 -4.69 16.46 -2.40
N ALA A 354 -3.65 15.93 -1.76
CA ALA A 354 -2.32 16.54 -1.75
C ALA A 354 -1.71 16.59 -3.16
N ASN A 355 -1.83 15.51 -3.94
CA ASN A 355 -1.33 15.45 -5.31
C ASN A 355 -2.11 16.41 -6.24
N THR A 356 -3.44 16.37 -6.19
CA THR A 356 -4.30 17.24 -7.02
C THR A 356 -4.14 18.71 -6.63
N GLY A 357 -4.15 19.00 -5.32
CA GLY A 357 -4.03 20.35 -4.79
C GLY A 357 -2.67 20.98 -5.09
N SER A 358 -1.57 20.22 -4.96
CA SER A 358 -0.24 20.72 -5.33
C SER A 358 -0.11 20.98 -6.83
N GLY A 359 -0.71 20.16 -7.68
CA GLY A 359 -0.77 20.39 -9.14
C GLY A 359 -1.52 21.67 -9.51
N ILE A 360 -2.69 21.91 -8.91
CA ILE A 360 -3.47 23.15 -9.12
C ILE A 360 -2.67 24.37 -8.61
N MET A 361 -2.06 24.28 -7.43
CA MET A 361 -1.23 25.35 -6.87
C MET A 361 -0.04 25.67 -7.78
N ALA A 362 0.64 24.64 -8.31
CA ALA A 362 1.75 24.81 -9.23
C ALA A 362 1.32 25.55 -10.51
N LEU A 363 0.15 25.20 -11.05
CA LEU A 363 -0.40 25.86 -12.24
C LEU A 363 -0.75 27.33 -11.97
N ILE A 364 -1.36 27.65 -10.83
CA ILE A 364 -1.66 29.03 -10.43
C ILE A 364 -0.37 29.84 -10.28
N ILE A 365 0.63 29.30 -9.59
CA ILE A 365 1.93 29.96 -9.40
C ILE A 365 2.65 30.15 -10.74
N GLN A 366 2.62 29.16 -11.63
CA GLN A 366 3.23 29.25 -12.96
C GLN A 366 2.57 30.33 -13.82
N ILE A 367 1.23 30.40 -13.83
CA ILE A 367 0.50 31.48 -14.50
C ILE A 367 0.86 32.83 -13.87
N GLY A 368 0.91 32.91 -12.54
CA GLY A 368 1.31 34.12 -11.82
C GLY A 368 2.72 34.60 -12.17
N ILE A 369 3.69 33.68 -12.22
CA ILE A 369 5.07 33.94 -12.66
C ILE A 369 5.10 34.41 -14.12
N ALA A 370 4.36 33.75 -15.01
CA ALA A 370 4.31 34.12 -16.42
C ALA A 370 3.75 35.55 -16.60
N LEU A 371 2.65 35.88 -15.91
CA LEU A 371 2.07 37.23 -15.92
C LEU A 371 3.02 38.27 -15.29
N PHE A 372 3.70 37.91 -14.21
CA PHE A 372 4.69 38.76 -13.54
C PHE A 372 5.88 39.08 -14.45
N LEU A 373 6.53 38.06 -15.03
CA LEU A 373 7.65 38.23 -15.96
C LEU A 373 7.21 38.96 -17.23
N THR A 374 6.00 38.69 -17.72
CA THR A 374 5.44 39.40 -18.87
C THR A 374 5.31 40.90 -18.59
N LYS A 375 4.79 41.26 -17.42
CA LYS A 375 4.56 42.66 -17.04
C LYS A 375 5.86 43.41 -16.70
N VAL A 376 6.81 42.75 -16.04
CA VAL A 376 8.01 43.40 -15.48
C VAL A 376 9.22 43.34 -16.41
N VAL A 377 9.33 42.32 -17.26
CA VAL A 377 10.51 42.09 -18.11
C VAL A 377 10.12 42.13 -19.59
N ILE A 378 9.21 41.26 -20.04
CA ILE A 378 8.96 41.04 -21.48
C ILE A 378 8.33 42.28 -22.15
N ARG A 379 7.24 42.82 -21.60
CA ARG A 379 6.54 43.97 -22.21
C ARG A 379 7.40 45.23 -22.30
N PRO A 380 8.15 45.66 -21.25
CA PRO A 380 9.07 46.78 -21.38
C PRO A 380 10.14 46.58 -22.45
N ILE A 381 10.77 45.40 -22.51
CA ILE A 381 11.79 45.10 -23.54
C ILE A 381 11.18 45.16 -24.95
N GLN A 382 9.98 44.59 -25.15
CA GLN A 382 9.27 44.67 -26.43
C GLN A 382 8.96 46.12 -26.84
N ARG A 383 8.53 46.97 -25.89
CA ARG A 383 8.28 48.39 -26.16
C ARG A 383 9.56 49.13 -26.53
N THR A 384 10.64 48.91 -25.79
CA THR A 384 11.94 49.52 -26.10
C THR A 384 12.45 49.08 -27.48
N SER A 385 12.32 47.80 -27.80
CA SER A 385 12.65 47.26 -29.12
C SER A 385 11.83 47.91 -30.24
N ALA A 386 10.52 48.10 -30.02
CA ALA A 386 9.64 48.75 -30.98
C ALA A 386 10.02 50.22 -31.23
N VAL A 387 10.31 50.98 -30.16
CA VAL A 387 10.76 52.38 -30.28
C VAL A 387 12.07 52.44 -31.04
N LEU A 388 13.07 51.62 -30.69
CA LEU A 388 14.34 51.56 -31.41
C LEU A 388 14.16 51.21 -32.89
N SER A 389 13.27 50.27 -33.22
CA SER A 389 12.96 49.90 -34.60
C SER A 389 12.36 51.07 -35.38
N HIS A 390 11.43 51.82 -34.80
CA HIS A 390 10.83 52.98 -35.46
C HIS A 390 11.82 54.14 -35.59
N THR A 391 12.66 54.37 -34.57
CA THR A 391 13.75 55.34 -34.60
C THR A 391 14.74 55.00 -35.72
N ALA A 392 15.12 53.73 -35.88
CA ALA A 392 16.01 53.28 -36.95
C ALA A 392 15.40 53.45 -38.36
N GLN A 393 14.07 53.43 -38.48
CA GLN A 393 13.34 53.72 -39.72
C GLN A 393 13.14 55.23 -39.97
N GLY A 394 13.74 56.10 -39.16
CA GLY A 394 13.64 57.56 -39.30
C GLY A 394 12.42 58.19 -38.63
N ASN A 395 11.55 57.41 -37.97
CA ASN A 395 10.42 57.95 -37.22
C ASN A 395 10.82 58.29 -35.79
N LEU A 396 11.34 59.50 -35.60
CA LEU A 396 11.88 59.96 -34.32
C LEU A 396 10.83 60.52 -33.36
N ARG A 397 9.59 60.77 -33.79
CA ARG A 397 8.52 61.31 -32.94
C ARG A 397 7.78 60.21 -32.16
N GLN A 398 8.53 59.36 -31.47
CA GLN A 398 7.96 58.30 -30.63
C GLN A 398 7.56 58.83 -29.25
N GLU A 399 6.58 58.21 -28.61
CA GLU A 399 6.26 58.46 -27.20
C GLU A 399 7.41 58.00 -26.31
N ARG A 400 7.74 58.79 -25.27
CA ARG A 400 8.81 58.44 -24.32
C ARG A 400 8.49 57.14 -23.59
N LEU A 401 9.48 56.25 -23.51
CA LEU A 401 9.35 54.99 -22.78
C LEU A 401 9.20 55.27 -21.27
N PRO A 402 8.19 54.69 -20.60
CA PRO A 402 8.01 54.91 -19.17
C PRO A 402 9.08 54.16 -18.36
N VAL A 403 9.90 54.89 -17.60
CA VAL A 403 10.92 54.32 -16.71
C VAL A 403 10.27 53.91 -15.39
N THR A 404 9.79 52.67 -15.34
CA THR A 404 8.98 52.15 -14.21
C THR A 404 9.77 51.36 -13.16
N SER A 405 11.06 51.14 -13.42
CA SER A 405 11.95 50.27 -12.63
C SER A 405 13.36 50.87 -12.57
N ASN A 406 14.13 50.52 -11.55
CA ASN A 406 15.53 50.95 -11.33
C ASN A 406 16.50 49.78 -11.52
N ASP A 407 16.16 48.83 -12.40
CA ASP A 407 16.93 47.64 -12.76
C ASP A 407 17.44 47.74 -14.21
N GLU A 408 17.96 46.65 -14.78
CA GLU A 408 18.49 46.63 -16.14
C GLU A 408 17.45 47.05 -17.18
N VAL A 409 16.17 46.71 -16.97
CA VAL A 409 15.07 47.11 -17.86
C VAL A 409 14.79 48.62 -17.77
N GLY A 410 14.85 49.17 -16.56
CA GLY A 410 14.74 50.61 -16.31
C GLY A 410 15.87 51.41 -16.93
N VAL A 411 17.11 50.97 -16.70
CA VAL A 411 18.31 51.56 -17.28
C VAL A 411 18.27 51.51 -18.81
N LEU A 412 17.81 50.39 -19.40
CA LEU A 412 17.66 50.26 -20.84
C LEU A 412 16.62 51.25 -21.39
N SER A 413 15.45 51.37 -20.74
CA SER A 413 14.43 52.35 -21.12
C SER A 413 14.95 53.79 -21.04
N GLN A 414 15.66 54.13 -19.96
CA GLN A 414 16.26 55.45 -19.77
C GLN A 414 17.32 55.75 -20.84
N SER A 415 18.20 54.79 -21.11
CA SER A 415 19.26 54.92 -22.12
C SER A 415 18.68 55.09 -23.52
N CYS A 416 17.60 54.35 -23.84
CA CYS A 416 16.88 54.52 -25.10
C CYS A 416 16.24 55.91 -25.22
N ASN A 417 15.59 56.42 -24.17
CA ASN A 417 15.04 57.78 -24.18
C ASN A 417 16.14 58.82 -24.42
N THR A 418 17.26 58.73 -23.69
CA THR A 418 18.40 59.64 -23.85
C THR A 418 18.97 59.60 -25.27
N LEU A 419 19.04 58.42 -25.90
CA LEU A 419 19.48 58.28 -27.29
C LEU A 419 18.50 58.95 -28.27
N VAL A 420 17.20 58.71 -28.12
CA VAL A 420 16.17 59.31 -29.00
C VAL A 420 16.13 60.82 -28.84
N ASP A 421 16.19 61.34 -27.61
CA ASP A 421 16.25 62.78 -27.33
C ASP A 421 17.51 63.42 -27.95
N GLY A 422 18.65 62.73 -27.85
CA GLY A 422 19.91 63.16 -28.47
C GLY A 422 19.80 63.25 -29.99
N LEU A 423 19.22 62.23 -30.64
CA LEU A 423 18.98 62.23 -32.09
C LEU A 423 18.00 63.33 -32.53
N GLN A 424 16.91 63.53 -31.79
CA GLN A 424 15.94 64.60 -32.08
C GLN A 424 16.59 65.98 -31.99
N ASN A 425 17.35 66.23 -30.92
CA ASN A 425 18.06 67.49 -30.74
C ASN A 425 19.15 67.70 -31.80
N PHE A 426 19.88 66.64 -32.16
CA PHE A 426 20.88 66.69 -33.23
C PHE A 426 20.25 67.10 -34.57
N ILE A 427 19.14 66.48 -34.97
CA ILE A 427 18.44 66.83 -36.22
C ILE A 427 17.88 68.25 -36.16
N ARG A 428 17.25 68.64 -35.04
CA ARG A 428 16.72 69.99 -34.87
C ARG A 428 17.81 71.05 -35.00
N HIS A 429 18.94 70.88 -34.33
CA HIS A 429 20.06 71.81 -34.43
C HIS A 429 20.71 71.78 -35.82
N SER A 430 20.81 70.60 -36.45
CA SER A 430 21.26 70.47 -37.84
C SER A 430 20.38 71.28 -38.79
N GLU A 431 19.05 71.21 -38.66
CA GLU A 431 18.11 72.01 -39.44
C GLU A 431 18.22 73.51 -39.14
N GLU A 432 18.39 73.91 -37.87
CA GLU A 432 18.59 75.31 -37.47
C GLU A 432 19.87 75.92 -38.06
N ILE A 433 20.97 75.15 -38.09
CA ILE A 433 22.24 75.53 -38.71
C ILE A 433 22.07 75.70 -40.21
N LEU A 434 21.44 74.73 -40.88
CA LEU A 434 21.19 74.79 -42.33
C LEU A 434 20.23 75.93 -42.71
N ALA A 435 19.27 76.28 -41.85
CA ALA A 435 18.36 77.40 -42.04
C ALA A 435 19.00 78.77 -41.75
N GLY A 436 20.28 78.81 -41.36
CA GLY A 436 21.02 80.04 -41.08
C GLY A 436 20.59 80.77 -39.81
N LYS A 437 19.93 80.08 -38.88
CA LYS A 437 19.38 80.65 -37.63
C LYS A 437 20.26 80.41 -36.40
N SER A 438 21.45 79.82 -36.56
CA SER A 438 22.24 79.34 -35.43
C SER A 438 23.27 80.37 -34.96
N GLY A 439 23.19 80.76 -33.68
CA GLY A 439 24.18 81.59 -32.96
C GLY A 439 24.53 81.02 -31.58
N GLN A 440 24.20 79.75 -31.32
CA GLN A 440 24.50 79.06 -30.06
C GLN A 440 25.76 78.21 -30.21
N THR A 441 26.67 78.35 -29.24
CA THR A 441 27.92 77.59 -29.13
C THR A 441 27.80 76.32 -28.27
N GLU A 442 26.68 76.12 -27.57
CA GLU A 442 26.47 74.97 -26.68
C GLU A 442 25.17 74.25 -27.05
N PHE A 443 25.28 73.02 -27.57
CA PHE A 443 24.14 72.25 -28.12
C PHE A 443 23.46 71.32 -27.11
N GLY A 444 23.99 71.22 -25.88
CA GLY A 444 23.46 70.33 -24.84
C GLY A 444 23.51 68.83 -25.22
N LEU A 445 24.33 68.49 -26.21
CA LEU A 445 24.60 67.13 -26.67
C LEU A 445 25.95 66.66 -26.11
N LYS A 446 26.30 65.39 -26.28
CA LYS A 446 27.57 64.84 -25.79
C LYS A 446 28.23 63.98 -26.85
N GLY A 447 29.56 64.01 -26.89
CA GLY A 447 30.36 63.16 -27.76
C GLY A 447 30.26 63.53 -29.23
N GLU A 448 30.11 62.52 -30.10
CA GLU A 448 30.18 62.71 -31.56
C GLU A 448 29.05 63.57 -32.15
N PHE A 449 27.88 63.62 -31.51
CA PHE A 449 26.77 64.48 -31.95
C PHE A 449 27.14 65.96 -31.83
N GLU A 450 27.78 66.34 -30.73
CA GLU A 450 28.19 67.73 -30.48
C GLU A 450 29.31 68.14 -31.44
N SER A 451 30.38 67.34 -31.53
CA SER A 451 31.49 67.59 -32.46
C SER A 451 31.04 67.66 -33.93
N SER A 452 30.01 66.91 -34.32
CA SER A 452 29.47 66.96 -35.67
C SER A 452 28.67 68.24 -35.95
N LEU A 453 27.90 68.74 -34.97
CA LEU A 453 27.21 70.03 -35.12
C LEU A 453 28.19 71.20 -35.13
N GLU A 454 29.23 71.19 -34.30
CA GLU A 454 30.29 72.22 -34.32
C GLU A 454 30.95 72.32 -35.71
N ARG A 455 31.30 71.17 -36.30
CA ARG A 455 31.83 71.12 -37.67
C ARG A 455 30.83 71.67 -38.69
N MET A 456 29.55 71.36 -38.54
CA MET A 456 28.50 71.91 -39.41
C MET A 456 28.35 73.43 -39.28
N VAL A 457 28.40 73.99 -38.06
CA VAL A 457 28.38 75.44 -37.84
C VAL A 457 29.55 76.10 -38.56
N HIS A 458 30.76 75.59 -38.35
CA HIS A 458 31.96 76.14 -38.97
C HIS A 458 31.86 76.11 -40.50
N GLN A 459 31.42 74.99 -41.09
CA GLN A 459 31.21 74.89 -42.54
C GLN A 459 30.11 75.83 -43.05
N ALA A 460 29.00 75.97 -42.32
CA ALA A 460 27.92 76.87 -42.68
C ALA A 460 28.36 78.34 -42.64
N GLU A 461 29.18 78.71 -41.65
CA GLU A 461 29.72 80.07 -41.50
C GLU A 461 30.76 80.40 -42.58
N GLU A 462 31.68 79.49 -42.89
CA GLU A 462 32.60 79.62 -44.03
C GLU A 462 31.86 79.80 -45.35
N LYS A 463 30.82 79.01 -45.59
CA LYS A 463 29.97 79.12 -46.79
C LYS A 463 29.25 80.47 -46.85
N ARG A 464 28.71 80.95 -45.72
CA ARG A 464 28.03 82.25 -45.65
C ARG A 464 29.00 83.38 -45.98
N LEU A 465 30.21 83.36 -45.42
CA LEU A 465 31.25 84.34 -45.71
C LEU A 465 31.67 84.30 -47.19
N ALA A 466 31.73 83.12 -47.81
CA ALA A 466 32.02 82.99 -49.24
C ALA A 466 30.87 83.54 -50.13
N GLU A 467 29.61 83.27 -49.79
CA GLU A 467 28.45 83.82 -50.50
C GLU A 467 28.35 85.34 -50.36
N GLU A 468 28.69 85.88 -49.18
CA GLU A 468 28.70 87.32 -48.92
C GLU A 468 29.81 88.03 -49.71
N ARG A 469 31.01 87.44 -49.78
CA ARG A 469 32.08 87.90 -50.69
C ARG A 469 31.65 87.89 -52.15
N THR A 470 30.93 86.84 -52.57
CA THR A 470 30.43 86.71 -53.95
C THR A 470 29.36 87.78 -54.24
N ARG A 471 28.46 88.08 -53.29
CA ARG A 471 27.48 89.17 -53.42
C ARG A 471 28.13 90.54 -53.48
N GLN A 472 29.16 90.80 -52.67
CA GLN A 472 29.91 92.05 -52.72
C GLN A 472 30.58 92.25 -54.08
N GLN A 473 31.23 91.20 -54.60
CA GLN A 473 31.81 91.22 -55.96
C GLN A 473 30.76 91.48 -57.05
N ALA A 474 29.57 90.88 -56.93
CA ALA A 474 28.47 91.13 -57.88
C ALA A 474 27.90 92.56 -57.78
N ALA A 475 27.88 93.15 -56.59
CA ALA A 475 27.44 94.54 -56.39
C ALA A 475 28.46 95.54 -56.96
N GLU A 476 29.76 95.31 -56.73
CA GLU A 476 30.84 96.11 -57.34
C GLU A 476 30.82 96.04 -58.86
N LEU A 477 30.53 94.86 -59.43
CA LEU A 477 30.40 94.70 -60.89
C LEU A 477 29.24 95.53 -61.45
N LYS A 478 28.07 95.53 -60.78
CA LYS A 478 26.92 96.37 -61.15
C LYS A 478 27.22 97.86 -61.05
N GLU A 479 27.97 98.29 -60.04
CA GLU A 479 28.35 99.69 -59.89
C GLU A 479 29.31 100.14 -61.00
N LYS A 480 30.22 99.25 -61.42
CA LYS A 480 31.10 99.46 -62.57
C LYS A 480 30.31 99.59 -63.89
N GLU A 481 29.36 98.69 -64.15
CA GLU A 481 28.46 98.78 -65.31
C GLU A 481 27.65 100.08 -65.32
N HIS A 482 27.19 100.53 -64.14
CA HIS A 482 26.44 101.78 -64.02
C HIS A 482 27.30 103.03 -64.30
N ARG A 483 28.61 103.01 -63.96
CA ARG A 483 29.54 104.07 -64.34
C ARG A 483 29.81 104.12 -65.84
N GLU A 484 30.06 102.96 -66.46
CA GLU A 484 30.31 102.86 -67.90
C GLU A 484 29.09 103.33 -68.72
N ALA A 485 27.87 103.01 -68.28
CA ALA A 485 26.64 103.50 -68.90
C ALA A 485 26.49 105.03 -68.81
N LYS A 486 26.98 105.65 -67.73
CA LYS A 486 26.90 107.10 -67.52
C LYS A 486 27.90 107.86 -68.40
N GLU A 487 29.12 107.34 -68.54
CA GLU A 487 30.12 107.89 -69.47
C GLU A 487 29.66 107.79 -70.94
N LEU A 488 28.97 106.70 -71.31
CA LEU A 488 28.41 106.54 -72.66
C LEU A 488 27.34 107.60 -72.96
N LEU A 489 26.50 107.94 -71.97
CA LEU A 489 25.42 108.93 -72.09
C LEU A 489 25.97 110.35 -72.25
N GLU A 490 27.01 110.72 -71.47
CA GLU A 490 27.70 112.01 -71.61
C GLU A 490 28.39 112.16 -72.96
N ARG A 491 28.89 111.05 -73.53
CA ARG A 491 29.50 111.03 -74.87
C ARG A 491 28.48 111.30 -75.97
N GLN A 492 27.28 110.72 -75.87
CA GLN A 492 26.17 110.96 -76.80
C GLN A 492 25.62 112.39 -76.73
N GLU A 493 25.55 113.00 -75.54
CA GLU A 493 25.12 114.39 -75.41
C GLU A 493 26.12 115.37 -76.03
N ARG A 494 27.43 115.06 -75.94
CA ARG A 494 28.49 115.89 -76.53
C ARG A 494 28.43 115.89 -78.06
N GLU A 495 28.22 114.73 -78.69
CA GLU A 495 28.03 114.61 -80.15
C GLU A 495 26.74 115.32 -80.64
N ARG A 496 25.66 115.28 -79.84
CA ARG A 496 24.40 115.96 -80.17
C ARG A 496 24.54 117.48 -80.20
N ARG A 497 25.37 118.04 -79.31
CA ARG A 497 25.66 119.48 -79.23
C ARG A 497 26.44 119.99 -80.44
N GLU A 498 27.48 119.25 -80.86
CA GLU A 498 28.29 119.58 -82.04
C GLU A 498 27.48 119.51 -83.35
N THR A 499 26.48 118.61 -83.41
CA THR A 499 25.61 118.45 -84.59
C THR A 499 24.61 119.62 -84.73
N LEU A 500 24.13 120.18 -83.61
CA LEU A 500 23.21 121.32 -83.60
C LEU A 500 23.91 122.64 -84.00
N GLU A 501 25.16 122.86 -83.56
CA GLU A 501 25.94 124.06 -83.94
C GLU A 501 26.28 124.08 -85.45
N ARG A 502 26.51 122.91 -86.07
CA ARG A 502 26.69 122.79 -87.53
C ARG A 502 25.42 123.15 -88.31
N GLN A 503 24.25 122.72 -87.85
CA GLN A 503 22.97 123.06 -88.51
C GLN A 503 22.64 124.56 -88.42
N GLU A 504 23.07 125.25 -87.37
CA GLU A 504 22.82 126.69 -87.21
C GLU A 504 23.76 127.54 -88.08
N GLN A 505 24.98 127.07 -88.36
CA GLN A 505 25.90 127.70 -89.32
C GLN A 505 25.44 127.55 -90.77
N ASP A 506 24.93 126.36 -91.16
CA ASP A 506 24.39 126.13 -92.51
C ASP A 506 23.12 126.96 -92.79
N ARG A 507 22.30 127.24 -91.75
CA ARG A 507 21.09 128.06 -91.88
C ARG A 507 21.37 129.55 -92.10
N LYS A 508 22.51 130.07 -91.62
CA LYS A 508 22.93 131.46 -91.86
C LYS A 508 23.50 131.66 -93.27
N ALA A 509 24.17 130.66 -93.84
CA ALA A 509 24.67 130.71 -95.23
C ALA A 509 23.55 130.63 -96.30
N ALA A 510 22.41 130.01 -95.96
CA ALA A 510 21.29 129.86 -96.89
C ALA A 510 20.37 131.09 -97.03
N GLN A 511 20.43 132.07 -96.11
CA GLN A 511 19.58 133.27 -96.16
C GLN A 511 20.20 134.47 -96.91
N GLU A 512 21.50 134.45 -97.23
CA GLU A 512 22.17 135.52 -98.00
C GLU A 512 22.07 135.35 -99.53
N LEU A 513 21.47 134.26 -100.05
CA LEU A 513 21.42 133.95 -101.50
C LEU A 513 20.04 134.15 -102.16
N GLN A 514 19.03 134.69 -101.47
CA GLN A 514 17.66 134.83 -102.03
C GLN A 514 16.95 136.18 -101.82
N SER A 515 17.68 137.29 -101.65
CA SER A 515 17.10 138.60 -101.97
C SER A 515 18.15 139.57 -102.51
N ASN A 516 18.59 139.27 -103.73
CA ASN A 516 18.68 140.25 -104.82
C ASN A 516 17.36 140.21 -105.59
#